data_AF-A0A356BE35-F1
#
_entry.id   AF-A0A356BE35-F1
#
_cell.length_a   1.000
_cell.length_b   1.000
_cell.length_c   1.000
_cell.angle_alpha   90.00
_cell.angle_beta   90.00
_cell.angle_gamma   90.00
#
_symmetry.space_group_name_H-M   'P 1'
#
loop_
_entity.id
_entity.type
_entity.pdbx_description
1 polymer ?
#
loop_
_entity_poly.entity_id
_entity_poly.type
_entity_poly.pdbx_seq_one_letter_code
_entity_poly.pdbx_strand_id
1 'polypeptide(L)'
;MDITDLQARLAQLDHLLPSQREWLDRLLFQLAFNDNQQINILGASGSGKSTLALAIAELLSGQYNIALLDSSVNKASATQQLMQQWFGQPGDASIPITEQVAVTEEQLPLAVIIDDAERFPPELIQQVSSLPSLVLCFSAQSLDAAGLTLTLNRITADDAEQLLRHDGLNSIEIAERLARADGNMHQLLQPVEPDHRDETTAVAAEKHALLKKPALLASSIAVLLVLLLIVFWPSQKQPAPPVRIPVERAPVPALPVEVPDSEANMEDTAINSTVNPGTEQAETEVSAETATEHGGDSEASALPEPVVTTVQSETTDTAIASEEAVSSPAVTDTAESDSTTFGYDESKLLLLQKSQVAVQLAVLSSDAALARFKRAYPTVEALSYQRSWQGKMQLVLVLAPFDNASDAKAAMSELPAALRASGPFTKTVKAIQSEINARQLSLQSGQQD
;
A
#
# COMPACT_ATOMS: atom_id res chain seq x y z
N MET A 1 3.40 -16.58 6.26
CA MET A 1 2.59 -16.55 5.03
C MET A 1 3.26 -17.47 4.02
N ASP A 2 2.52 -18.39 3.42
CA ASP A 2 2.97 -19.07 2.21
C ASP A 2 2.34 -18.34 1.01
N ILE A 3 3.17 -17.90 0.07
CA ILE A 3 2.72 -17.18 -1.13
C ILE A 3 2.51 -18.09 -2.34
N THR A 4 2.92 -19.36 -2.31
CA THR A 4 2.71 -20.27 -3.45
C THR A 4 1.21 -20.46 -3.73
N ASP A 5 0.41 -20.70 -2.68
CA ASP A 5 -1.05 -20.78 -2.78
C ASP A 5 -1.69 -19.45 -3.20
N LEU A 6 -1.14 -18.33 -2.73
CA LEU A 6 -1.67 -16.99 -3.06
C LEU A 6 -1.33 -16.59 -4.50
N GLN A 7 -0.16 -16.95 -5.02
CA GLN A 7 0.21 -16.75 -6.41
C GLN A 7 -0.62 -17.67 -7.34
N ALA A 8 -0.90 -18.90 -6.91
CA ALA A 8 -1.82 -19.79 -7.61
C ALA A 8 -3.26 -19.24 -7.65
N ARG A 9 -3.74 -18.60 -6.57
CA ARG A 9 -5.03 -17.89 -6.54
C ARG A 9 -5.02 -16.61 -7.39
N LEU A 10 -3.97 -15.79 -7.31
CA LEU A 10 -3.82 -14.56 -8.10
C LEU A 10 -3.81 -14.84 -9.62
N ALA A 11 -3.29 -15.99 -10.03
CA ALA A 11 -3.35 -16.47 -11.41
C ALA A 11 -4.77 -16.92 -11.86
N GLN A 12 -5.70 -17.17 -10.93
CA GLN A 12 -7.11 -17.50 -11.20
C GLN A 12 -8.02 -16.26 -11.22
N LEU A 13 -7.54 -15.10 -10.76
CA LEU A 13 -8.27 -13.83 -10.78
C LEU A 13 -8.22 -13.22 -12.20
N ASP A 14 -9.03 -13.76 -13.10
CA ASP A 14 -9.15 -13.34 -14.51
C ASP A 14 -9.70 -11.93 -14.70
N HIS A 15 -10.40 -11.38 -13.70
CA HIS A 15 -11.00 -10.04 -13.76
C HIS A 15 -9.99 -8.89 -13.58
N LEU A 16 -8.74 -9.20 -13.22
CA LEU A 16 -7.69 -8.21 -12.96
C LEU A 16 -7.02 -7.70 -14.25
N LEU A 17 -6.63 -6.42 -14.22
CA LEU A 17 -5.79 -5.82 -15.25
C LEU A 17 -4.31 -6.25 -15.09
N PRO A 18 -3.53 -6.34 -16.19
CA PRO A 18 -2.10 -6.64 -16.13
C PRO A 18 -1.32 -5.86 -15.06
N SER A 19 -1.47 -4.54 -14.98
CA SER A 19 -0.75 -3.72 -13.99
C SER A 19 -1.26 -3.89 -12.55
N GLN A 20 -2.52 -4.30 -12.36
CA GLN A 20 -3.07 -4.67 -11.05
C GLN A 20 -2.50 -6.00 -10.57
N ARG A 21 -2.34 -6.98 -11.48
CA ARG A 21 -1.74 -8.28 -11.15
C ARG A 21 -0.25 -8.15 -10.80
N GLU A 22 0.52 -7.38 -11.58
CA GLU A 22 1.92 -7.04 -11.25
C GLU A 22 2.03 -6.37 -9.86
N TRP A 23 1.14 -5.41 -9.57
CA TRP A 23 1.11 -4.74 -8.29
C TRP A 23 0.77 -5.69 -7.12
N LEU A 24 -0.14 -6.65 -7.34
CA LEU A 24 -0.50 -7.66 -6.34
C LEU A 24 0.61 -8.69 -6.11
N ASP A 25 1.33 -9.11 -7.15
CA ASP A 25 2.54 -9.93 -6.98
C ASP A 25 3.60 -9.18 -6.15
N ARG A 26 3.78 -7.88 -6.39
CA ARG A 26 4.65 -7.02 -5.56
C ARG A 26 4.14 -6.90 -4.12
N LEU A 27 2.83 -6.81 -3.88
CA LEU A 27 2.25 -6.84 -2.53
C LEU A 27 2.53 -8.19 -1.84
N LEU A 28 2.24 -9.31 -2.50
CA LEU A 28 2.52 -10.66 -1.99
C LEU A 28 4.00 -10.85 -1.66
N PHE A 29 4.90 -10.36 -2.52
CA PHE A 29 6.34 -10.37 -2.24
C PHE A 29 6.68 -9.61 -0.95
N GLN A 30 6.10 -8.41 -0.75
CA GLN A 30 6.32 -7.63 0.46
C GLN A 30 5.79 -8.33 1.72
N LEU A 31 4.65 -9.02 1.63
CA LEU A 31 4.06 -9.76 2.76
C LEU A 31 4.77 -11.11 3.06
N ALA A 32 5.37 -11.75 2.06
CA ALA A 32 6.13 -12.99 2.26
C ALA A 32 7.43 -12.74 3.04
N PHE A 33 8.19 -11.74 2.59
CA PHE A 33 9.58 -11.57 3.02
C PHE A 33 9.73 -10.51 4.11
N ASN A 34 8.96 -9.42 4.09
CA ASN A 34 9.09 -8.34 5.05
C ASN A 34 7.98 -8.37 6.11
N ASP A 35 8.34 -7.97 7.33
CA ASP A 35 7.48 -8.06 8.52
C ASP A 35 6.55 -6.83 8.62
N ASN A 36 5.91 -6.48 7.51
CA ASN A 36 5.04 -5.30 7.38
C ASN A 36 3.59 -5.63 7.76
N GLN A 37 3.19 -5.32 8.99
CA GLN A 37 1.78 -5.42 9.42
C GLN A 37 0.93 -4.22 8.97
N GLN A 38 1.52 -3.08 8.62
CA GLN A 38 0.81 -1.91 8.09
C GLN A 38 1.31 -1.52 6.70
N ILE A 39 0.39 -1.44 5.73
CA ILE A 39 0.67 -1.04 4.35
C ILE A 39 -0.31 0.07 3.93
N ASN A 40 0.25 1.21 3.50
CA ASN A 40 -0.48 2.35 2.97
C ASN A 40 -0.45 2.28 1.43
N ILE A 41 -1.62 2.27 0.79
CA ILE A 41 -1.81 2.03 -0.63
C ILE A 41 -2.32 3.30 -1.30
N LEU A 42 -1.42 4.04 -1.96
CA LEU A 42 -1.71 5.37 -2.50
C LEU A 42 -2.18 5.29 -3.95
N GLY A 43 -3.38 5.81 -4.22
CA GLY A 43 -3.97 5.83 -5.57
C GLY A 43 -4.94 7.00 -5.79
N ALA A 44 -4.79 7.69 -6.92
CA ALA A 44 -5.66 8.80 -7.30
C ALA A 44 -7.15 8.38 -7.36
N SER A 45 -8.08 9.33 -7.25
CA SER A 45 -9.51 9.04 -7.47
C SER A 45 -9.72 8.47 -8.88
N GLY A 46 -10.43 7.36 -9.00
CA GLY A 46 -10.60 6.63 -10.27
C GLY A 46 -9.46 5.70 -10.68
N SER A 47 -8.43 5.47 -9.84
CA SER A 47 -7.32 4.53 -10.10
C SER A 47 -7.64 3.05 -9.82
N GLY A 48 -8.86 2.72 -9.39
CA GLY A 48 -9.27 1.34 -9.09
C GLY A 48 -8.99 0.84 -7.67
N LYS A 49 -8.72 1.73 -6.70
CA LYS A 49 -8.50 1.39 -5.27
C LYS A 49 -9.50 0.35 -4.75
N SER A 50 -10.80 0.65 -4.84
CA SER A 50 -11.88 -0.21 -4.34
C SER A 50 -11.95 -1.58 -5.04
N THR A 51 -11.66 -1.64 -6.34
CA THR A 51 -11.56 -2.90 -7.09
C THR A 51 -10.42 -3.77 -6.56
N LEU A 52 -9.28 -3.14 -6.28
CA LEU A 52 -8.12 -3.82 -5.73
C LEU A 52 -8.30 -4.22 -4.26
N ALA A 53 -9.00 -3.41 -3.46
CA ALA A 53 -9.39 -3.74 -2.09
C ALA A 53 -10.24 -5.02 -2.04
N LEU A 54 -11.24 -5.15 -2.92
CA LEU A 54 -12.05 -6.35 -3.07
C LEU A 54 -11.23 -7.56 -3.55
N ALA A 55 -10.35 -7.38 -4.54
CA ALA A 55 -9.48 -8.44 -5.04
C ALA A 55 -8.49 -8.96 -3.97
N ILE A 56 -7.97 -8.08 -3.10
CA ILE A 56 -7.13 -8.49 -1.97
C ILE A 56 -7.96 -9.24 -0.92
N ALA A 57 -9.21 -8.82 -0.65
CA ALA A 57 -10.11 -9.53 0.24
C ALA A 57 -10.38 -10.96 -0.27
N GLU A 58 -10.69 -11.12 -1.55
CA GLU A 58 -10.86 -12.44 -2.19
C GLU A 58 -9.58 -13.28 -2.10
N LEU A 59 -8.43 -12.70 -2.46
CA LEU A 59 -7.13 -13.35 -2.47
C LEU A 59 -6.70 -13.88 -1.09
N LEU A 60 -6.81 -13.05 -0.04
CA LEU A 60 -6.35 -13.37 1.31
C LEU A 60 -7.36 -14.21 2.13
N SER A 61 -8.62 -14.32 1.69
CA SER A 61 -9.72 -14.99 2.42
C SER A 61 -9.45 -16.44 2.85
N GLY A 62 -8.51 -17.13 2.20
CA GLY A 62 -8.10 -18.48 2.56
C GLY A 62 -6.99 -18.60 3.61
N GLN A 63 -6.39 -17.48 4.04
CA GLN A 63 -5.31 -17.45 5.05
C GLN A 63 -5.57 -16.45 6.19
N TYR A 64 -6.49 -15.50 6.02
CA TYR A 64 -6.80 -14.45 6.99
C TYR A 64 -8.30 -14.36 7.27
N ASN A 65 -8.63 -13.93 8.48
CA ASN A 65 -9.97 -13.48 8.82
C ASN A 65 -10.10 -11.99 8.47
N ILE A 66 -11.00 -11.63 7.54
CA ILE A 66 -10.94 -10.32 6.85
C ILE A 66 -12.14 -9.44 7.20
N ALA A 67 -11.83 -8.23 7.65
CA ALA A 67 -12.78 -7.12 7.69
C ALA A 67 -12.51 -6.12 6.55
N LEU A 68 -13.58 -5.55 5.99
CA LEU A 68 -13.55 -4.49 4.99
C LEU A 68 -14.38 -3.31 5.50
N LEU A 69 -13.71 -2.17 5.67
CA LEU A 69 -14.31 -0.87 5.91
C LEU A 69 -14.29 -0.08 4.60
N ASP A 70 -15.47 0.22 4.07
CA ASP A 70 -15.63 0.98 2.82
C ASP A 70 -16.46 2.26 3.02
N SER A 71 -16.74 2.96 1.91
CA SER A 71 -17.50 4.22 1.92
C SER A 71 -18.96 4.14 2.37
N SER A 72 -19.53 2.93 2.52
CA SER A 72 -20.87 2.71 3.07
C SER A 72 -20.89 2.71 4.60
N VAL A 73 -19.74 2.50 5.24
CA VAL A 73 -19.64 2.33 6.70
C VAL A 73 -19.77 3.67 7.41
N ASN A 74 -20.70 3.73 8.38
CA ASN A 74 -20.77 4.87 9.29
C ASN A 74 -19.55 4.84 10.24
N LYS A 75 -18.79 5.94 10.27
CA LYS A 75 -17.60 6.11 11.11
C LYS A 75 -17.84 5.76 12.59
N ALA A 76 -19.04 6.04 13.10
CA ALA A 76 -19.40 5.77 14.49
C ALA A 76 -19.66 4.29 14.81
N SER A 77 -19.96 3.46 13.80
CA SER A 77 -20.20 2.02 13.95
C SER A 77 -19.06 1.16 13.40
N ALA A 78 -17.96 1.76 12.92
CA ALA A 78 -16.87 1.04 12.27
C ALA A 78 -16.26 -0.05 13.16
N THR A 79 -16.01 0.24 14.45
CA THR A 79 -15.58 -0.77 15.45
C THR A 79 -16.55 -1.94 15.57
N GLN A 80 -17.85 -1.66 15.60
CA GLN A 80 -18.88 -2.70 15.71
C GLN A 80 -18.91 -3.57 14.46
N GLN A 81 -18.69 -2.98 13.28
CA GLN A 81 -18.63 -3.67 12.00
C GLN A 81 -17.36 -4.51 11.83
N LEU A 82 -16.19 -4.04 12.30
CA LEU A 82 -14.97 -4.84 12.34
C LEU A 82 -15.18 -6.13 13.14
N MET A 83 -15.69 -6.00 14.38
CA MET A 83 -16.03 -7.15 15.24
C MET A 83 -17.08 -8.07 14.59
N GLN A 84 -18.12 -7.50 13.95
CA GLN A 84 -19.18 -8.26 13.29
C GLN A 84 -18.69 -9.04 12.06
N GLN A 85 -17.70 -8.51 11.33
CA GLN A 85 -17.10 -9.18 10.17
C GLN A 85 -16.09 -10.25 10.61
N TRP A 86 -15.23 -9.97 11.58
CA TRP A 86 -14.23 -10.93 12.07
C TRP A 86 -14.84 -12.07 12.89
N PHE A 87 -15.73 -11.77 13.85
CA PHE A 87 -16.13 -12.73 14.88
C PHE A 87 -17.62 -13.11 14.82
N GLY A 88 -18.36 -12.58 13.84
CA GLY A 88 -19.79 -12.81 13.71
C GLY A 88 -20.65 -12.16 14.79
N GLN A 89 -20.07 -11.34 15.69
CA GLN A 89 -20.74 -10.67 16.79
C GLN A 89 -20.51 -9.15 16.75
N PRO A 90 -21.54 -8.32 17.00
CA PRO A 90 -21.38 -6.86 16.99
C PRO A 90 -20.55 -6.41 18.20
N GLY A 91 -19.53 -5.59 17.94
CA GLY A 91 -18.66 -5.06 18.99
C GLY A 91 -19.37 -4.12 19.96
N ASP A 92 -18.93 -4.11 21.22
CA ASP A 92 -19.36 -3.11 22.20
C ASP A 92 -18.71 -1.76 21.86
N ALA A 93 -19.48 -0.67 21.89
CA ALA A 93 -18.97 0.68 21.62
C ALA A 93 -18.29 1.33 22.84
N SER A 94 -18.42 0.74 24.04
CA SER A 94 -17.82 1.22 25.29
C SER A 94 -16.45 0.61 25.61
N ILE A 95 -16.08 -0.51 24.97
CA ILE A 95 -14.82 -1.23 25.19
C ILE A 95 -13.85 -0.95 24.02
N PRO A 96 -12.56 -0.64 24.26
CA PRO A 96 -11.58 -0.49 23.18
C PRO A 96 -11.48 -1.73 22.28
N ILE A 97 -11.36 -1.54 20.97
CA ILE A 97 -11.25 -2.66 20.00
C ILE A 97 -10.06 -3.58 20.31
N THR A 98 -8.96 -3.02 20.81
CA THR A 98 -7.76 -3.75 21.23
C THR A 98 -8.01 -4.71 22.39
N GLU A 99 -8.97 -4.41 23.27
CA GLU A 99 -9.35 -5.28 24.38
C GLU A 99 -10.33 -6.36 23.92
N GLN A 100 -11.31 -6.00 23.08
CA GLN A 100 -12.28 -6.95 22.52
C GLN A 100 -11.62 -8.02 21.63
N VAL A 101 -10.65 -7.64 20.79
CA VAL A 101 -9.86 -8.59 20.00
C VAL A 101 -9.01 -9.48 20.91
N ALA A 102 -8.34 -8.91 21.92
CA ALA A 102 -7.43 -9.67 22.79
C ALA A 102 -8.11 -10.72 23.70
N VAL A 103 -9.43 -10.66 23.89
CA VAL A 103 -10.20 -11.67 24.64
C VAL A 103 -10.93 -12.69 23.75
N THR A 104 -10.82 -12.58 22.43
CA THR A 104 -11.50 -13.45 21.47
C THR A 104 -10.54 -14.50 20.91
N GLU A 105 -10.94 -15.78 20.91
CA GLU A 105 -10.11 -16.84 20.31
C GLU A 105 -10.19 -16.83 18.78
N GLU A 106 -9.04 -16.81 18.11
CA GLU A 106 -8.93 -16.71 16.65
C GLU A 106 -8.38 -18.00 16.04
N GLN A 107 -9.02 -18.50 14.97
CA GLN A 107 -8.53 -19.67 14.20
C GLN A 107 -7.63 -19.26 13.01
N LEU A 108 -7.74 -18.02 12.56
CA LEU A 108 -6.97 -17.43 11.46
C LEU A 108 -6.54 -16.01 11.86
N PRO A 109 -5.34 -15.55 11.46
CA PRO A 109 -4.89 -14.19 11.76
C PRO A 109 -5.80 -13.13 11.14
N LEU A 110 -6.04 -12.03 11.85
CA LEU A 110 -6.81 -10.92 11.33
C LEU A 110 -6.11 -10.18 10.18
N ALA A 111 -6.90 -9.77 9.19
CA ALA A 111 -6.59 -8.68 8.29
C ALA A 111 -7.76 -7.69 8.21
N VAL A 112 -7.45 -6.43 7.91
CA VAL A 112 -8.42 -5.36 7.72
C VAL A 112 -8.02 -4.49 6.55
N ILE A 113 -8.98 -4.25 5.68
CA ILE A 113 -8.85 -3.41 4.50
C ILE A 113 -9.72 -2.16 4.73
N ILE A 114 -9.13 -0.98 4.59
CA ILE A 114 -9.81 0.31 4.77
C ILE A 114 -9.75 1.06 3.44
N ASP A 115 -10.88 1.18 2.74
CA ASP A 115 -11.00 1.94 1.49
C ASP A 115 -11.37 3.41 1.72
N ASP A 116 -10.76 4.29 0.94
CA ASP A 116 -10.68 5.74 1.20
C ASP A 116 -10.43 6.06 2.69
N ALA A 117 -9.32 5.54 3.23
CA ALA A 117 -8.95 5.62 4.65
C ALA A 117 -8.95 7.06 5.22
N GLU A 118 -8.69 8.08 4.40
CA GLU A 118 -8.82 9.50 4.77
C GLU A 118 -10.24 9.93 5.22
N ARG A 119 -11.26 9.09 5.00
CA ARG A 119 -12.62 9.30 5.51
C ARG A 119 -12.75 8.93 6.99
N PHE A 120 -11.93 8.02 7.52
CA PHE A 120 -12.07 7.52 8.89
C PHE A 120 -11.34 8.41 9.91
N PRO A 121 -11.75 8.43 11.20
CA PRO A 121 -11.03 9.17 12.23
C PRO A 121 -9.60 8.61 12.40
N PRO A 122 -8.56 9.46 12.54
CA PRO A 122 -7.19 8.99 12.71
C PRO A 122 -7.02 8.14 13.99
N GLU A 123 -7.85 8.35 15.00
CA GLU A 123 -7.90 7.57 16.24
C GLU A 123 -8.30 6.12 15.96
N LEU A 124 -9.27 5.89 15.05
CA LEU A 124 -9.67 4.54 14.63
C LEU A 124 -8.54 3.86 13.86
N ILE A 125 -7.91 4.57 12.92
CA ILE A 125 -6.78 4.04 12.15
C ILE A 125 -5.63 3.66 13.10
N GLN A 126 -5.34 4.49 14.11
CA GLN A 126 -4.32 4.22 15.11
C GLN A 126 -4.67 2.99 15.99
N GLN A 127 -5.91 2.90 16.48
CA GLN A 127 -6.37 1.74 17.26
C GLN A 127 -6.27 0.44 16.46
N VAL A 128 -6.68 0.46 15.20
CA VAL A 128 -6.59 -0.69 14.29
C VAL A 128 -5.13 -1.03 13.97
N SER A 129 -4.26 -0.02 13.83
CA SER A 129 -2.81 -0.20 13.61
C SER A 129 -2.06 -0.75 14.84
N SER A 130 -2.67 -0.75 16.03
CA SER A 130 -2.12 -1.39 17.23
C SER A 130 -2.60 -2.82 17.48
N LEU A 131 -3.50 -3.36 16.64
CA LEU A 131 -3.89 -4.77 16.65
C LEU A 131 -2.79 -5.66 16.04
N PRO A 132 -2.68 -6.94 16.44
CA PRO A 132 -1.76 -7.92 15.82
C PRO A 132 -2.28 -8.41 14.43
N SER A 133 -2.73 -7.49 13.59
CA SER A 133 -3.44 -7.74 12.33
C SER A 133 -2.68 -7.20 11.12
N LEU A 134 -3.03 -7.67 9.91
CA LEU A 134 -2.58 -7.05 8.66
C LEU A 134 -3.50 -5.89 8.26
N VAL A 135 -3.01 -4.66 8.36
CA VAL A 135 -3.74 -3.42 8.08
C VAL A 135 -3.38 -2.88 6.70
N LEU A 136 -4.36 -2.79 5.80
CA LEU A 136 -4.23 -2.33 4.42
C LEU A 136 -5.08 -1.06 4.19
N CYS A 137 -4.45 0.12 4.27
CA CYS A 137 -5.12 1.41 4.13
C CYS A 137 -5.01 1.95 2.70
N PHE A 138 -6.10 1.98 1.94
CA PHE A 138 -6.17 2.63 0.63
C PHE A 138 -6.51 4.10 0.77
N SER A 139 -5.72 5.00 0.16
CA SER A 139 -5.98 6.45 0.25
C SER A 139 -5.56 7.22 -1.01
N ALA A 140 -6.10 8.43 -1.20
CA ALA A 140 -5.67 9.35 -2.27
C ALA A 140 -4.45 10.20 -1.87
N GLN A 141 -4.11 10.27 -0.58
CA GLN A 141 -3.00 11.06 -0.03
C GLN A 141 -2.21 10.22 0.98
N SER A 142 -0.93 10.57 1.20
CA SER A 142 -0.12 9.91 2.22
C SER A 142 -0.70 10.17 3.61
N LEU A 143 -0.96 9.10 4.36
CA LEU A 143 -1.18 9.16 5.79
C LEU A 143 0.17 9.22 6.49
N ASP A 144 0.30 10.01 7.57
CA ASP A 144 1.51 10.06 8.42
C ASP A 144 1.64 8.82 9.35
N ALA A 145 1.17 7.67 8.89
CA ALA A 145 1.20 6.39 9.60
C ALA A 145 2.47 5.60 9.25
N ALA A 146 3.10 4.98 10.25
CA ALA A 146 4.43 4.37 10.16
C ALA A 146 4.44 2.97 9.49
N GLY A 147 3.91 2.85 8.27
CA GLY A 147 3.84 1.61 7.49
C GLY A 147 4.76 1.55 6.26
N LEU A 148 4.60 0.49 5.48
CA LEU A 148 5.12 0.41 4.10
C LEU A 148 4.19 1.18 3.16
N THR A 149 4.71 2.17 2.43
CA THR A 149 3.92 2.86 1.40
C THR A 149 4.12 2.22 0.03
N LEU A 150 3.04 1.77 -0.60
CA LEU A 150 2.98 1.29 -1.98
C LEU A 150 2.09 2.23 -2.80
N THR A 151 2.57 2.70 -3.95
CA THR A 151 1.77 3.47 -4.92
C THR A 151 1.11 2.52 -5.90
N LEU A 152 -0.15 2.74 -6.26
CA LEU A 152 -0.77 2.06 -7.41
C LEU A 152 -0.10 2.50 -8.71
N ASN A 153 0.00 1.57 -9.66
CA ASN A 153 0.48 1.85 -11.01
C ASN A 153 -0.52 2.75 -11.76
N ARG A 154 -0.02 3.61 -12.65
CA ARG A 154 -0.87 4.27 -13.66
C ARG A 154 -1.33 3.23 -14.69
N ILE A 155 -2.53 3.38 -15.23
CA ILE A 155 -3.05 2.46 -16.24
C ILE A 155 -2.15 2.46 -17.50
N THR A 156 -1.85 1.27 -18.01
CA THR A 156 -0.91 1.03 -19.12
C THR A 156 -1.64 0.90 -20.47
N ALA A 157 -0.89 0.75 -21.56
CA ALA A 157 -1.45 0.43 -22.87
C ALA A 157 -2.20 -0.91 -22.87
N ASP A 158 -1.57 -1.97 -22.33
CA ASP A 158 -2.12 -3.32 -22.25
C ASP A 158 -3.41 -3.37 -21.41
N ASP A 159 -3.45 -2.63 -20.30
CA ASP A 159 -4.67 -2.46 -19.49
C ASP A 159 -5.78 -1.73 -20.25
N ALA A 160 -5.42 -0.69 -21.02
CA ALA A 160 -6.37 0.09 -21.80
C ALA A 160 -6.91 -0.70 -22.99
N GLU A 161 -6.07 -1.48 -23.68
CA GLU A 161 -6.52 -2.47 -24.66
C GLU A 161 -7.44 -3.51 -24.01
N GLN A 162 -7.15 -3.98 -22.78
CA GLN A 162 -8.02 -4.92 -22.07
C GLN A 162 -9.40 -4.35 -21.70
N LEU A 163 -9.47 -3.10 -21.21
CA LEU A 163 -10.73 -2.47 -20.85
C LEU A 163 -11.57 -2.08 -22.08
N LEU A 164 -10.93 -1.66 -23.17
CA LEU A 164 -11.61 -1.13 -24.35
C LEU A 164 -11.86 -2.18 -25.46
N ARG A 165 -11.62 -3.48 -25.21
CA ARG A 165 -11.86 -4.58 -26.17
C ARG A 165 -13.28 -4.57 -26.77
N HIS A 166 -14.27 -4.10 -26.01
CA HIS A 166 -15.67 -4.07 -26.42
C HIS A 166 -16.06 -2.80 -27.22
N ASP A 167 -15.26 -1.73 -27.16
CA ASP A 167 -15.55 -0.47 -27.85
C ASP A 167 -15.15 -0.52 -29.33
N GLY A 168 -14.43 -1.57 -29.77
CA GLY A 168 -14.06 -1.79 -31.17
C GLY A 168 -13.00 -0.84 -31.73
N LEU A 169 -12.33 -0.08 -30.86
CA LEU A 169 -11.36 0.96 -31.19
C LEU A 169 -10.05 0.39 -31.75
N ASN A 170 -9.38 1.19 -32.59
CA ASN A 170 -8.03 0.89 -33.07
C ASN A 170 -6.95 1.42 -32.10
N SER A 171 -5.71 0.94 -32.24
CA SER A 171 -4.61 1.28 -31.32
C SER A 171 -4.28 2.77 -31.23
N ILE A 172 -4.60 3.58 -32.25
CA ILE A 172 -4.40 5.05 -32.21
C ILE A 172 -5.48 5.70 -31.34
N GLU A 173 -6.74 5.30 -31.50
CA GLU A 173 -7.87 5.77 -30.67
C GLU A 173 -7.69 5.37 -29.21
N ILE A 174 -7.22 4.14 -28.94
CA ILE A 174 -6.89 3.65 -27.59
C ILE A 174 -5.75 4.49 -27.00
N ALA A 175 -4.67 4.75 -27.75
CA ALA A 175 -3.56 5.56 -27.29
C ALA A 175 -3.96 7.03 -27.03
N GLU A 176 -4.84 7.62 -27.85
CA GLU A 176 -5.35 8.98 -27.66
C GLU A 176 -6.27 9.07 -26.43
N ARG A 177 -7.14 8.08 -26.22
CA ARG A 177 -8.03 7.99 -25.05
C ARG A 177 -7.24 7.76 -23.76
N LEU A 178 -6.18 6.94 -23.82
CA LEU A 178 -5.23 6.75 -22.72
C LEU A 178 -4.44 8.03 -22.38
N ALA A 179 -3.96 8.75 -23.39
CA ALA A 179 -3.28 10.03 -23.20
C ALA A 179 -4.21 11.10 -22.61
N ARG A 180 -5.47 11.15 -23.06
CA ARG A 180 -6.52 12.03 -22.52
C ARG A 180 -6.86 11.73 -21.06
N ALA A 181 -6.72 10.47 -20.63
CA ALA A 181 -7.04 10.02 -19.28
C ALA A 181 -5.91 10.22 -18.23
N ASP A 182 -4.70 10.61 -18.64
CA ASP A 182 -3.50 10.79 -17.77
C ASP A 182 -3.28 9.69 -16.70
N GLY A 183 -3.50 8.42 -17.08
CA GLY A 183 -3.34 7.29 -16.16
C GLY A 183 -4.58 6.93 -15.33
N ASN A 184 -5.72 7.63 -15.51
CA ASN A 184 -6.95 7.46 -14.73
C ASN A 184 -7.94 6.48 -15.40
N MET A 185 -8.14 5.31 -14.79
CA MET A 185 -9.02 4.26 -15.32
C MET A 185 -10.48 4.72 -15.47
N HIS A 186 -11.01 5.52 -14.55
CA HIS A 186 -12.38 6.04 -14.66
C HIS A 186 -12.54 7.00 -15.85
N GLN A 187 -11.55 7.84 -16.14
CA GLN A 187 -11.57 8.72 -17.32
C GLN A 187 -11.40 7.95 -18.62
N LEU A 188 -10.58 6.88 -18.63
CA LEU A 188 -10.45 6.01 -19.81
C LEU A 188 -11.81 5.40 -20.20
N LEU A 189 -12.58 4.93 -19.21
CA LEU A 189 -13.87 4.28 -19.43
C LEU A 189 -15.00 5.22 -19.85
N GLN A 190 -14.84 6.56 -19.73
CA GLN A 190 -15.84 7.50 -20.21
C GLN A 190 -15.92 7.43 -21.75
N PRO A 191 -17.13 7.40 -22.34
CA PRO A 191 -17.28 7.42 -23.79
C PRO A 191 -16.77 8.75 -24.35
N VAL A 192 -16.08 8.70 -25.49
CA VAL A 192 -15.62 9.90 -26.17
C VAL A 192 -16.83 10.59 -26.81
N GLU A 193 -17.22 11.75 -26.27
CA GLU A 193 -18.17 12.62 -26.98
C GLU A 193 -17.56 13.00 -28.35
N PRO A 194 -18.28 12.85 -29.46
CA PRO A 194 -17.74 13.13 -30.79
C PRO A 194 -17.40 14.62 -30.91
N ASP A 195 -16.11 14.92 -31.08
CA ASP A 195 -15.61 16.29 -31.21
C ASP A 195 -16.22 16.94 -32.46
N HIS A 196 -17.02 17.98 -32.29
CA HIS A 196 -17.84 18.63 -33.34
C HIS A 196 -17.01 19.41 -34.39
N ARG A 197 -15.75 19.02 -34.67
CA ARG A 197 -14.82 19.73 -35.56
C ARG A 197 -15.04 19.45 -37.06
N ASP A 198 -15.77 18.40 -37.41
CA ASP A 198 -16.06 18.02 -38.80
C ASP A 198 -17.20 18.81 -39.49
N GLU A 199 -17.83 19.80 -38.83
CA GLU A 199 -18.78 20.69 -39.52
C GLU A 199 -18.11 21.58 -40.60
N THR A 200 -16.79 21.74 -40.57
CA THR A 200 -16.08 22.71 -41.43
C THR A 200 -15.98 22.29 -42.91
N THR A 201 -16.20 21.00 -43.25
CA THR A 201 -16.10 20.46 -44.63
C THR A 201 -17.45 20.19 -45.30
N ALA A 202 -18.56 20.16 -44.54
CA ALA A 202 -19.89 19.86 -45.08
C ALA A 202 -20.58 21.05 -45.82
N VAL A 203 -20.10 22.28 -45.62
CA VAL A 203 -20.74 23.54 -46.07
C VAL A 203 -20.87 23.67 -47.60
N ALA A 204 -20.18 22.83 -48.38
CA ALA A 204 -20.29 22.81 -49.84
C ALA A 204 -21.58 22.14 -50.38
N ALA A 205 -22.27 21.32 -49.59
CA ALA A 205 -23.16 20.28 -50.14
C ALA A 205 -24.67 20.39 -49.82
N GLU A 206 -25.15 21.35 -49.01
CA GLU A 206 -26.60 21.45 -48.70
C GLU A 206 -27.25 22.84 -48.84
N LYS A 207 -26.83 23.60 -49.87
CA LYS A 207 -27.69 24.66 -50.42
C LYS A 207 -28.90 24.04 -51.15
N HIS A 208 -29.93 23.56 -50.45
CA HIS A 208 -31.35 23.49 -50.93
C HIS A 208 -32.42 22.89 -49.97
N ALA A 209 -32.25 22.87 -48.63
CA ALA A 209 -33.22 22.17 -47.74
C ALA A 209 -34.05 23.01 -46.73
N LEU A 210 -33.72 24.27 -46.41
CA LEU A 210 -34.36 25.02 -45.31
C LEU A 210 -35.22 26.23 -45.73
N LEU A 211 -36.47 25.96 -46.16
CA LEU A 211 -37.52 26.97 -46.27
C LEU A 211 -38.91 26.42 -45.88
N LYS A 212 -39.22 26.39 -44.57
CA LYS A 212 -40.59 26.48 -44.02
C LYS A 212 -40.61 26.62 -42.48
N LYS A 213 -41.59 27.39 -41.98
CA LYS A 213 -41.98 27.60 -40.56
C LYS A 213 -41.10 28.50 -39.65
N PRO A 214 -41.08 29.84 -39.87
CA PRO A 214 -40.52 30.79 -38.89
C PRO A 214 -41.36 31.00 -37.61
N ALA A 215 -42.53 30.35 -37.48
CA ALA A 215 -43.55 30.72 -36.49
C ALA A 215 -43.31 30.23 -35.05
N LEU A 216 -42.41 29.26 -34.80
CA LEU A 216 -42.22 28.67 -33.47
C LEU A 216 -41.17 29.39 -32.61
N LEU A 217 -40.08 29.90 -33.20
CA LEU A 217 -39.00 30.57 -32.47
C LEU A 217 -39.44 31.91 -31.83
N ALA A 218 -40.37 32.63 -32.46
CA ALA A 218 -40.90 33.87 -31.90
C ALA A 218 -41.69 33.65 -30.58
N SER A 219 -42.26 32.46 -30.38
CA SER A 219 -43.06 32.15 -29.19
C SER A 219 -42.19 31.93 -27.95
N SER A 220 -41.11 31.15 -28.04
CA SER A 220 -40.23 30.86 -26.90
C SER A 220 -39.48 32.11 -26.42
N ILE A 221 -39.02 32.95 -27.36
CA ILE A 221 -38.32 34.21 -27.04
C ILE A 221 -39.25 35.19 -26.30
N ALA A 222 -40.53 35.27 -26.69
CA ALA A 222 -41.51 36.12 -26.00
C ALA A 222 -41.79 35.63 -24.57
N VAL A 223 -41.96 34.32 -24.36
CA VAL A 223 -42.17 33.73 -23.02
C VAL A 223 -40.95 33.95 -22.12
N LEU A 224 -39.74 33.77 -22.66
CA LEU A 224 -38.49 33.99 -21.91
C LEU A 224 -38.34 35.46 -21.47
N LEU A 225 -38.64 36.42 -22.35
CA LEU A 225 -38.60 37.86 -22.04
C LEU A 225 -39.61 38.27 -20.97
N VAL A 226 -40.85 37.75 -21.03
CA VAL A 226 -41.87 38.02 -20.00
C VAL A 226 -41.45 37.45 -18.64
N LEU A 227 -40.89 36.24 -18.60
CA LEU A 227 -40.46 35.61 -17.36
C LEU A 227 -39.26 36.34 -16.73
N LEU A 228 -38.32 36.83 -17.56
CA LEU A 228 -37.18 37.64 -17.11
C LEU A 228 -37.64 39.01 -16.55
N LEU A 229 -38.63 39.65 -17.18
CA LEU A 229 -39.25 40.89 -16.69
C LEU A 229 -39.97 40.73 -15.34
N ILE A 230 -40.55 39.57 -15.06
CA ILE A 230 -41.17 39.27 -13.75
C ILE A 230 -40.09 39.13 -12.67
N VAL A 231 -38.99 38.44 -12.96
CA VAL A 231 -37.89 38.22 -11.99
C VAL A 231 -37.13 39.52 -11.68
N PHE A 232 -36.98 40.42 -12.65
CA PHE A 232 -36.25 41.69 -12.48
C PHE A 232 -37.10 42.90 -12.08
N TRP A 233 -38.39 42.72 -11.73
CA TRP A 233 -39.24 43.84 -11.34
C TRP A 233 -38.84 44.43 -9.97
N PRO A 234 -38.39 45.70 -9.89
CA PRO A 234 -37.81 46.24 -8.67
C PRO A 234 -38.88 46.61 -7.63
N SER A 235 -38.93 45.88 -6.52
CA SER A 235 -39.78 46.21 -5.37
C SER A 235 -39.38 47.56 -4.75
N GLN A 236 -40.20 48.60 -4.94
CA GLN A 236 -39.97 49.90 -4.31
C GLN A 236 -40.12 49.80 -2.79
N LYS A 237 -39.05 50.13 -2.07
CA LYS A 237 -39.07 50.27 -0.60
C LYS A 237 -39.63 51.65 -0.24
N GLN A 238 -40.72 51.67 0.51
CA GLN A 238 -41.37 52.90 0.97
C GLN A 238 -40.54 53.56 2.09
N PRO A 239 -40.36 54.90 2.09
CA PRO A 239 -39.47 55.57 3.04
C PRO A 239 -40.06 55.66 4.46
N ALA A 240 -39.25 55.38 5.47
CA ALA A 240 -39.59 55.55 6.88
C ALA A 240 -39.21 56.95 7.40
N PRO A 241 -39.99 57.55 8.33
CA PRO A 241 -39.68 58.86 8.92
C PRO A 241 -38.54 58.79 9.96
N PRO A 242 -37.82 59.90 10.22
CA PRO A 242 -36.58 59.89 10.99
C PRO A 242 -36.78 59.87 12.52
N VAL A 243 -35.95 59.08 13.20
CA VAL A 243 -35.79 59.06 14.67
C VAL A 243 -34.51 59.81 15.06
N ARG A 244 -34.50 60.49 16.22
CA ARG A 244 -33.39 61.34 16.68
C ARG A 244 -32.38 60.57 17.54
N ILE A 245 -31.10 60.94 17.41
CA ILE A 245 -29.98 60.48 18.27
C ILE A 245 -29.93 61.35 19.54
N PRO A 246 -29.51 60.81 20.71
CA PRO A 246 -28.18 61.17 21.24
C PRO A 246 -27.43 59.99 21.93
N VAL A 247 -26.17 59.71 21.56
CA VAL A 247 -24.90 60.10 22.25
C VAL A 247 -24.47 59.15 23.40
N GLU A 248 -23.56 58.23 23.04
CA GLU A 248 -22.20 58.03 23.61
C GLU A 248 -21.95 58.00 25.14
N ARG A 249 -21.24 56.96 25.61
CA ARG A 249 -20.16 57.08 26.61
C ARG A 249 -19.17 55.90 26.55
N ALA A 250 -17.92 56.16 26.97
CA ALA A 250 -16.77 55.25 26.93
C ALA A 250 -16.54 54.53 28.29
N PRO A 251 -15.62 53.52 28.39
CA PRO A 251 -15.57 52.57 29.50
C PRO A 251 -14.61 52.94 30.65
N VAL A 252 -14.75 52.24 31.79
CA VAL A 252 -13.80 52.25 32.95
C VAL A 252 -13.74 50.84 33.57
N PRO A 253 -12.56 50.30 33.96
CA PRO A 253 -12.41 48.96 34.58
C PRO A 253 -12.06 48.99 36.09
N ALA A 254 -12.38 47.90 36.81
CA ALA A 254 -11.80 47.53 38.12
C ALA A 254 -12.05 46.03 38.46
N LEU A 255 -11.33 45.50 39.46
CA LEU A 255 -11.38 44.10 39.95
C LEU A 255 -12.14 44.00 41.32
N PRO A 256 -11.91 42.99 42.20
CA PRO A 256 -12.76 41.81 42.36
C PRO A 256 -13.35 41.63 43.78
N VAL A 257 -14.21 40.62 43.99
CA VAL A 257 -14.73 40.03 45.28
C VAL A 257 -15.87 39.05 44.89
N GLU A 258 -16.28 37.99 45.61
CA GLU A 258 -15.70 37.00 46.56
C GLU A 258 -16.78 35.89 46.75
N VAL A 259 -16.46 34.73 47.33
CA VAL A 259 -17.40 33.58 47.55
C VAL A 259 -18.29 33.79 48.81
N PRO A 260 -19.43 33.07 49.08
CA PRO A 260 -19.49 31.60 49.21
C PRO A 260 -20.83 30.84 48.92
N ASP A 261 -20.69 29.50 48.81
CA ASP A 261 -21.49 28.36 49.29
C ASP A 261 -23.03 28.36 49.48
N SER A 262 -23.65 27.25 49.02
CA SER A 262 -24.74 26.41 49.63
C SER A 262 -25.59 25.76 48.51
N GLU A 263 -26.22 24.58 48.59
CA GLU A 263 -26.08 23.28 49.25
C GLU A 263 -27.32 22.44 48.83
N ALA A 264 -27.21 21.10 48.83
CA ALA A 264 -28.27 20.05 48.95
C ALA A 264 -29.71 20.21 48.37
N ASN A 265 -30.05 19.37 47.36
CA ASN A 265 -31.05 18.27 47.40
C ASN A 265 -31.10 17.55 46.03
N MET A 266 -31.35 16.24 45.84
CA MET A 266 -32.15 15.20 46.53
C MET A 266 -33.68 15.22 46.31
N GLU A 267 -34.12 14.46 45.29
CA GLU A 267 -35.39 13.72 45.10
C GLU A 267 -35.13 12.87 43.83
N ASP A 268 -35.08 11.54 43.80
CA ASP A 268 -35.94 10.45 44.29
C ASP A 268 -37.29 10.31 43.55
N THR A 269 -37.44 9.18 42.84
CA THR A 269 -38.70 8.44 42.61
C THR A 269 -38.37 7.13 41.88
N ALA A 270 -38.68 5.99 42.49
CA ALA A 270 -38.58 4.68 41.85
C ALA A 270 -39.91 4.26 41.20
N ILE A 271 -39.84 3.42 40.15
CA ILE A 271 -40.96 2.55 39.76
C ILE A 271 -40.43 1.16 39.41
N ASN A 272 -41.06 0.13 39.98
CA ASN A 272 -40.73 -1.29 39.78
C ASN A 272 -41.98 -2.02 39.27
N SER A 273 -41.82 -2.89 38.27
CA SER A 273 -42.79 -3.95 37.96
C SER A 273 -42.08 -5.15 37.29
N THR A 274 -42.10 -6.29 37.96
CA THR A 274 -41.66 -7.62 37.47
C THR A 274 -42.85 -8.39 36.86
N VAL A 275 -42.70 -9.71 36.59
CA VAL A 275 -43.75 -10.71 36.22
C VAL A 275 -44.01 -10.79 34.69
N ASN A 276 -43.98 -11.96 34.00
CA ASN A 276 -43.77 -13.37 34.41
C ASN A 276 -43.02 -14.19 33.31
N PRO A 277 -42.56 -15.44 33.58
CA PRO A 277 -41.81 -16.27 32.64
C PRO A 277 -42.59 -17.48 32.07
N GLY A 278 -41.93 -18.23 31.18
CA GLY A 278 -42.00 -19.70 31.18
C GLY A 278 -42.64 -20.40 29.97
N THR A 279 -41.92 -21.36 29.40
CA THR A 279 -42.36 -22.76 29.16
C THR A 279 -41.10 -23.59 28.85
N GLU A 280 -41.00 -24.81 29.39
CA GLU A 280 -39.90 -25.73 29.11
C GLU A 280 -40.05 -26.45 27.76
N GLN A 281 -38.93 -26.87 27.18
CA GLN A 281 -38.81 -28.29 26.82
C GLN A 281 -37.35 -28.73 26.89
N ALA A 282 -37.13 -29.95 27.36
CA ALA A 282 -35.82 -30.59 27.45
C ALA A 282 -35.88 -31.92 26.71
N GLU A 283 -34.78 -32.27 26.05
CA GLU A 283 -34.51 -33.65 25.65
C GLU A 283 -33.04 -33.97 25.95
N THR A 284 -32.78 -35.22 26.30
CA THR A 284 -31.48 -35.67 26.81
C THR A 284 -31.20 -37.03 26.19
N GLU A 285 -30.10 -37.14 25.45
CA GLU A 285 -29.53 -38.44 25.08
C GLU A 285 -28.06 -38.53 25.51
N VAL A 286 -27.64 -39.77 25.74
CA VAL A 286 -26.41 -40.11 26.45
C VAL A 286 -25.61 -41.10 25.61
N SER A 287 -24.30 -40.86 25.47
CA SER A 287 -23.33 -41.91 25.16
C SER A 287 -21.93 -41.51 25.59
N ALA A 288 -21.26 -42.40 26.33
CA ALA A 288 -19.86 -42.30 26.68
C ALA A 288 -19.27 -43.72 26.88
N GLU A 289 -18.43 -44.16 25.94
CA GLU A 289 -17.48 -45.27 26.07
C GLU A 289 -16.21 -44.82 25.33
N THR A 290 -15.03 -44.68 25.94
CA THR A 290 -14.22 -45.52 26.84
C THR A 290 -13.18 -46.35 26.08
N ALA A 291 -11.92 -46.13 26.46
CA ALA A 291 -10.67 -46.47 25.80
C ALA A 291 -10.37 -47.96 25.50
N THR A 292 -9.49 -48.16 24.50
CA THR A 292 -8.34 -49.11 24.47
C THR A 292 -7.44 -48.65 23.31
N GLU A 293 -6.13 -48.41 23.40
CA GLU A 293 -4.96 -49.05 24.07
C GLU A 293 -4.18 -50.01 23.15
N HIS A 294 -3.27 -49.45 22.34
CA HIS A 294 -2.03 -50.08 21.83
C HIS A 294 -1.07 -48.97 21.33
N GLY A 295 0.25 -49.14 21.33
CA GLY A 295 1.03 -50.25 21.89
C GLY A 295 2.29 -50.57 21.06
N GLY A 296 3.45 -50.08 21.49
CA GLY A 296 4.75 -50.31 20.85
C GLY A 296 5.07 -49.43 19.62
N ASP A 297 6.33 -49.23 19.24
CA ASP A 297 7.55 -49.49 20.01
C ASP A 297 8.74 -48.63 19.49
N SER A 298 9.84 -48.72 20.23
CA SER A 298 11.21 -48.24 20.00
C SER A 298 11.73 -48.38 18.55
N GLU A 299 12.60 -47.44 18.12
CA GLU A 299 14.06 -47.70 18.13
C GLU A 299 14.86 -46.39 18.07
N ALA A 300 16.16 -46.42 18.40
CA ALA A 300 17.05 -45.26 18.38
C ALA A 300 18.42 -45.59 17.77
N SER A 301 18.82 -44.85 16.73
CA SER A 301 20.18 -44.77 16.15
C SER A 301 20.20 -43.68 15.07
N ALA A 302 21.33 -43.06 14.69
CA ALA A 302 22.61 -42.79 15.35
C ALA A 302 23.38 -41.80 14.43
N LEU A 303 24.27 -40.96 14.96
CA LEU A 303 25.20 -40.18 14.12
C LEU A 303 26.21 -41.12 13.42
N PRO A 304 26.72 -40.76 12.22
CA PRO A 304 28.07 -40.20 12.20
C PRO A 304 28.34 -39.08 11.17
N GLU A 305 28.96 -38.00 11.66
CA GLU A 305 29.96 -37.22 10.91
C GLU A 305 31.36 -37.88 11.07
N PRO A 306 32.45 -37.35 10.48
CA PRO A 306 32.63 -36.91 9.09
C PRO A 306 33.85 -37.61 8.44
N VAL A 307 34.12 -37.36 7.15
CA VAL A 307 35.42 -37.70 6.53
C VAL A 307 36.00 -36.50 5.78
N VAL A 308 37.19 -36.07 6.20
CA VAL A 308 38.01 -35.05 5.54
C VAL A 308 39.01 -35.74 4.60
N THR A 309 39.33 -35.14 3.46
CA THR A 309 40.55 -35.48 2.69
C THR A 309 41.06 -34.25 1.95
N THR A 310 42.34 -33.93 2.13
CA THR A 310 42.98 -32.72 1.60
C THR A 310 44.40 -33.04 1.11
N VAL A 311 44.63 -32.96 -0.20
CA VAL A 311 45.94 -32.98 -0.89
C VAL A 311 45.70 -32.29 -2.25
N GLN A 312 46.36 -31.23 -2.73
CA GLN A 312 47.67 -30.60 -2.52
C GLN A 312 48.82 -31.15 -3.39
N SER A 313 49.23 -30.35 -4.36
CA SER A 313 50.51 -30.33 -5.11
C SER A 313 50.57 -28.96 -5.78
N GLU A 314 51.41 -28.00 -5.38
CA GLU A 314 52.88 -27.90 -5.54
C GLU A 314 53.37 -27.59 -6.97
N THR A 315 53.92 -26.37 -7.10
CA THR A 315 55.07 -25.92 -7.93
C THR A 315 55.02 -26.14 -9.47
N THR A 316 55.76 -25.43 -10.33
CA THR A 316 57.02 -24.64 -10.22
C THR A 316 56.91 -23.43 -11.18
N ASP A 317 56.95 -22.18 -10.72
CA ASP A 317 58.12 -21.27 -10.68
C ASP A 317 58.90 -21.08 -12.01
N THR A 318 58.99 -19.83 -12.47
CA THR A 318 60.03 -19.25 -13.35
C THR A 318 59.79 -17.73 -13.45
N ALA A 319 60.81 -16.92 -13.18
CA ALA A 319 60.79 -15.46 -13.31
C ALA A 319 61.90 -14.95 -14.27
N ILE A 320 61.68 -13.77 -14.86
CA ILE A 320 62.64 -12.75 -15.37
C ILE A 320 61.75 -11.59 -15.90
N ALA A 321 61.77 -10.32 -15.50
CA ALA A 321 62.75 -9.40 -14.86
C ALA A 321 63.45 -8.42 -15.84
N SER A 322 62.90 -7.20 -15.90
CA SER A 322 63.54 -5.89 -16.23
C SER A 322 62.46 -4.83 -15.90
N GLU A 323 62.58 -4.01 -14.84
CA GLU A 323 63.43 -2.81 -14.71
C GLU A 323 63.13 -1.77 -15.82
N GLU A 324 62.41 -0.68 -15.52
CA GLU A 324 62.76 0.54 -14.76
C GLU A 324 63.27 1.69 -15.68
N ALA A 325 63.07 2.98 -15.40
CA ALA A 325 62.31 3.70 -14.36
C ALA A 325 61.54 4.87 -15.06
N VAL A 326 61.22 6.10 -14.58
CA VAL A 326 61.52 6.98 -13.42
C VAL A 326 60.36 8.03 -13.34
N SER A 327 60.05 8.73 -12.24
CA SER A 327 60.21 8.49 -10.79
C SER A 327 59.60 9.65 -9.98
N SER A 328 58.90 9.36 -8.88
CA SER A 328 58.69 10.25 -7.70
C SER A 328 57.80 11.52 -7.81
N PRO A 329 57.32 12.07 -6.67
CA PRO A 329 57.53 11.63 -5.28
C PRO A 329 56.29 11.14 -4.53
N ALA A 330 56.54 10.48 -3.40
CA ALA A 330 55.55 9.89 -2.50
C ALA A 330 54.62 10.90 -1.80
N VAL A 331 53.41 10.43 -1.51
CA VAL A 331 52.88 10.49 -0.15
C VAL A 331 52.67 9.04 0.30
N THR A 332 53.22 8.67 1.45
CA THR A 332 53.08 7.33 2.01
C THR A 332 51.96 7.35 3.04
N ASP A 333 50.81 6.74 2.70
CA ASP A 333 49.85 6.25 3.68
C ASP A 333 49.57 4.78 3.38
N THR A 334 50.04 3.90 4.26
CA THR A 334 49.82 2.45 4.19
C THR A 334 49.30 1.99 5.54
N ALA A 335 48.08 1.47 5.52
CA ALA A 335 47.41 0.78 6.62
C ALA A 335 47.23 1.57 7.93
N GLU A 336 46.07 2.20 8.06
CA GLU A 336 45.15 1.70 9.09
C GLU A 336 44.11 0.81 8.40
N SER A 337 44.27 -0.51 8.56
CA SER A 337 43.25 -1.48 8.15
C SER A 337 42.19 -1.56 9.24
N ASP A 338 41.32 -0.55 9.25
CA ASP A 338 40.13 -0.47 10.09
C ASP A 338 39.35 -1.79 9.95
N SER A 339 39.17 -2.53 11.06
CA SER A 339 38.63 -3.90 11.07
C SER A 339 37.11 -3.91 10.90
N THR A 340 36.68 -3.34 9.78
CA THR A 340 35.30 -3.17 9.32
C THR A 340 34.66 -4.54 9.09
N THR A 341 34.08 -5.06 10.17
CA THR A 341 33.46 -6.38 10.21
C THR A 341 32.11 -6.31 9.49
N PHE A 342 32.14 -6.65 8.20
CA PHE A 342 30.94 -6.78 7.38
C PHE A 342 30.13 -8.01 7.79
N GLY A 343 28.80 -7.86 7.86
CA GLY A 343 27.89 -8.96 8.20
C GLY A 343 27.46 -9.81 7.00
N TYR A 344 27.67 -9.31 5.78
CA TYR A 344 27.13 -9.89 4.54
C TYR A 344 28.20 -9.86 3.44
N ASP A 345 27.77 -9.76 2.19
CA ASP A 345 28.63 -9.78 1.00
C ASP A 345 29.23 -8.41 0.65
N GLU A 346 29.16 -7.41 1.56
CA GLU A 346 29.74 -6.08 1.34
C GLU A 346 31.21 -6.15 0.86
N SER A 347 32.02 -7.02 1.49
CA SER A 347 33.43 -7.21 1.15
C SER A 347 33.63 -7.69 -0.29
N LYS A 348 32.77 -8.58 -0.80
CA LYS A 348 32.76 -9.02 -2.20
C LYS A 348 32.35 -7.88 -3.12
N LEU A 349 31.28 -7.15 -2.77
CA LEU A 349 30.72 -6.05 -3.56
C LEU A 349 31.68 -4.84 -3.64
N LEU A 350 32.52 -4.62 -2.63
CA LEU A 350 33.59 -3.61 -2.62
C LEU A 350 34.80 -3.98 -3.52
N LEU A 351 35.01 -5.26 -3.78
CA LEU A 351 36.05 -5.75 -4.69
C LEU A 351 35.63 -5.73 -6.18
N LEU A 352 34.33 -5.64 -6.47
CA LEU A 352 33.82 -5.55 -7.85
C LEU A 352 34.22 -4.23 -8.54
N GLN A 353 34.29 -4.24 -9.88
CA GLN A 353 34.67 -3.05 -10.64
C GLN A 353 33.55 -2.01 -10.65
N LYS A 354 33.88 -0.74 -10.39
CA LYS A 354 32.92 0.38 -10.32
C LYS A 354 32.12 0.60 -11.62
N SER A 355 32.64 0.13 -12.76
CA SER A 355 32.01 0.12 -14.09
C SER A 355 30.92 -0.94 -14.25
N GLN A 356 30.98 -2.05 -13.50
CA GLN A 356 30.04 -3.17 -13.63
C GLN A 356 28.64 -2.80 -13.13
N VAL A 357 27.67 -3.58 -13.59
CA VAL A 357 26.24 -3.46 -13.29
C VAL A 357 25.82 -4.61 -12.39
N ALA A 358 24.78 -4.36 -11.60
CA ALA A 358 24.08 -5.33 -10.76
C ALA A 358 22.58 -5.24 -11.05
N VAL A 359 21.84 -6.33 -10.83
CA VAL A 359 20.38 -6.34 -10.80
C VAL A 359 19.95 -6.29 -9.34
N GLN A 360 19.28 -5.22 -8.90
CA GLN A 360 18.68 -5.18 -7.57
C GLN A 360 17.37 -5.97 -7.59
N LEU A 361 17.32 -7.08 -6.83
CA LEU A 361 16.17 -7.98 -6.78
C LEU A 361 15.11 -7.49 -5.78
N ALA A 362 15.56 -7.12 -4.58
CA ALA A 362 14.70 -6.88 -3.43
C ALA A 362 15.35 -5.95 -2.39
N VAL A 363 14.51 -5.39 -1.54
CA VAL A 363 14.92 -4.71 -0.30
C VAL A 363 14.15 -5.36 0.86
N LEU A 364 14.89 -5.75 1.88
CA LEU A 364 14.45 -6.57 3.00
C LEU A 364 14.63 -5.85 4.35
N SER A 365 13.71 -6.11 5.29
CA SER A 365 13.68 -5.45 6.60
C SER A 365 14.47 -6.14 7.72
N SER A 366 14.83 -7.42 7.57
CA SER A 366 15.41 -8.23 8.65
C SER A 366 16.26 -9.40 8.14
N ASP A 367 17.10 -10.00 8.99
CA ASP A 367 17.78 -11.26 8.69
C ASP A 367 16.82 -12.44 8.56
N ALA A 368 15.68 -12.40 9.28
CA ALA A 368 14.59 -13.34 9.09
C ALA A 368 13.98 -13.22 7.69
N ALA A 369 13.92 -12.02 7.11
CA ALA A 369 13.56 -11.81 5.70
C ALA A 369 14.58 -12.44 4.75
N LEU A 370 15.89 -12.26 5.01
CA LEU A 370 16.96 -12.88 4.23
C LEU A 370 16.90 -14.41 4.24
N ALA A 371 16.69 -15.00 5.42
CA ALA A 371 16.57 -16.45 5.57
C ALA A 371 15.34 -17.00 4.84
N ARG A 372 14.19 -16.30 4.90
CA ARG A 372 13.00 -16.62 4.08
C ARG A 372 13.30 -16.56 2.59
N PHE A 373 13.98 -15.50 2.12
CA PHE A 373 14.33 -15.34 0.71
C PHE A 373 15.24 -16.46 0.20
N LYS A 374 16.34 -16.75 0.90
CA LYS A 374 17.30 -17.79 0.52
C LYS A 374 16.68 -19.20 0.54
N ARG A 375 15.67 -19.44 1.39
CA ARG A 375 14.89 -20.69 1.41
C ARG A 375 13.87 -20.77 0.27
N ALA A 376 13.25 -19.66 -0.13
CA ALA A 376 12.28 -19.62 -1.22
C ALA A 376 12.94 -19.68 -2.62
N TYR A 377 14.14 -19.11 -2.78
CA TYR A 377 14.85 -19.03 -4.05
C TYR A 377 16.28 -19.61 -3.94
N PRO A 378 16.45 -20.91 -3.62
CA PRO A 378 17.76 -21.52 -3.38
C PRO A 378 18.68 -21.57 -4.61
N THR A 379 18.11 -21.40 -5.82
CA THR A 379 18.85 -21.33 -7.10
C THR A 379 19.31 -19.93 -7.48
N VAL A 380 18.97 -18.90 -6.68
CA VAL A 380 19.28 -17.50 -6.97
C VAL A 380 20.44 -17.04 -6.09
N GLU A 381 21.66 -17.04 -6.65
CA GLU A 381 22.90 -16.64 -5.96
C GLU A 381 22.98 -15.11 -5.75
N ALA A 382 22.07 -14.58 -4.94
CA ALA A 382 22.01 -13.16 -4.59
C ALA A 382 23.05 -12.80 -3.53
N LEU A 383 23.88 -11.80 -3.86
CA LEU A 383 24.74 -11.11 -2.90
C LEU A 383 23.89 -10.15 -2.07
N SER A 384 24.23 -10.02 -0.79
CA SER A 384 23.51 -9.23 0.20
C SER A 384 24.38 -8.12 0.78
N TYR A 385 23.84 -6.90 0.92
CA TYR A 385 24.50 -5.80 1.62
C TYR A 385 23.52 -4.91 2.37
N GLN A 386 23.94 -4.31 3.46
CA GLN A 386 23.12 -3.37 4.23
C GLN A 386 23.38 -1.91 3.85
N ARG A 387 22.31 -1.10 3.86
CA ARG A 387 22.34 0.36 3.76
C ARG A 387 21.47 1.00 4.86
N SER A 388 21.71 2.28 5.14
CA SER A 388 20.77 3.11 5.88
C SER A 388 19.90 3.91 4.91
N TRP A 389 18.59 3.96 5.15
CA TRP A 389 17.64 4.77 4.38
C TRP A 389 16.59 5.37 5.31
N GLN A 390 16.47 6.70 5.34
CA GLN A 390 15.54 7.42 6.24
C GLN A 390 15.70 7.00 7.72
N GLY A 391 16.93 6.75 8.17
CA GLY A 391 17.25 6.29 9.53
C GLY A 391 16.93 4.82 9.81
N LYS A 392 16.28 4.10 8.88
CA LYS A 392 16.01 2.66 8.99
C LYS A 392 17.11 1.86 8.28
N MET A 393 17.59 0.80 8.93
CA MET A 393 18.44 -0.19 8.29
C MET A 393 17.65 -1.00 7.27
N GLN A 394 18.24 -1.22 6.09
CA GLN A 394 17.67 -2.03 5.02
C GLN A 394 18.74 -2.99 4.49
N LEU A 395 18.37 -4.24 4.28
CA LEU A 395 19.20 -5.19 3.54
C LEU A 395 18.78 -5.18 2.07
N VAL A 396 19.74 -5.09 1.15
CA VAL A 396 19.52 -5.06 -0.29
C VAL A 396 20.08 -6.34 -0.90
N LEU A 397 19.29 -6.97 -1.78
CA LEU A 397 19.69 -8.16 -2.53
C LEU A 397 19.99 -7.80 -3.98
N VAL A 398 21.13 -8.26 -4.47
CA VAL A 398 21.61 -8.02 -5.84
C VAL A 398 22.16 -9.28 -6.51
N LEU A 399 21.92 -9.44 -7.80
CA LEU A 399 22.76 -10.27 -8.66
C LEU A 399 23.88 -9.40 -9.24
N ALA A 400 25.13 -9.84 -9.11
CA ALA A 400 26.32 -9.14 -9.60
C ALA A 400 27.51 -10.11 -9.67
N PRO A 401 28.51 -9.86 -10.53
CA PRO A 401 28.61 -8.76 -11.49
C PRO A 401 27.98 -9.07 -12.86
N PHE A 402 27.58 -8.01 -13.57
CA PHE A 402 27.34 -8.00 -15.00
C PHE A 402 28.24 -6.93 -15.64
N ASP A 403 28.81 -7.19 -16.81
CA ASP A 403 29.75 -6.24 -17.43
C ASP A 403 29.04 -5.02 -18.04
N ASN A 404 27.77 -5.15 -18.42
CA ASN A 404 26.96 -4.05 -18.92
C ASN A 404 25.46 -4.19 -18.61
N ALA A 405 24.68 -3.15 -18.93
CA ALA A 405 23.25 -3.09 -18.63
C ALA A 405 22.34 -3.91 -19.57
N SER A 406 22.88 -4.48 -20.66
CA SER A 406 22.17 -5.45 -21.50
C SER A 406 22.19 -6.83 -20.87
N ASP A 407 23.34 -7.29 -20.41
CA ASP A 407 23.49 -8.62 -19.77
C ASP A 407 22.66 -8.69 -18.47
N ALA A 408 22.69 -7.61 -17.68
CA ALA A 408 21.84 -7.45 -16.50
C ALA A 408 20.33 -7.50 -16.84
N LYS A 409 19.93 -7.04 -18.04
CA LYS A 409 18.54 -7.16 -18.52
C LYS A 409 18.20 -8.54 -19.06
N ALA A 410 19.17 -9.26 -19.63
CA ALA A 410 18.99 -10.66 -20.01
C ALA A 410 18.75 -11.53 -18.76
N ALA A 411 19.61 -11.40 -17.74
CA ALA A 411 19.48 -12.09 -16.45
C ALA A 411 18.14 -11.77 -15.74
N MET A 412 17.61 -10.55 -15.89
CA MET A 412 16.27 -10.22 -15.39
C MET A 412 15.13 -11.01 -16.05
N SER A 413 15.29 -11.51 -17.27
CA SER A 413 14.25 -12.32 -17.92
C SER A 413 14.28 -13.80 -17.49
N GLU A 414 15.45 -14.29 -17.07
CA GLU A 414 15.68 -15.65 -16.56
C GLU A 414 15.21 -15.85 -15.11
N LEU A 415 14.92 -14.76 -14.38
CA LEU A 415 14.44 -14.81 -13.00
C LEU A 415 13.09 -15.58 -12.86
N PRO A 416 12.86 -16.26 -11.71
CA PRO A 416 11.55 -16.77 -11.32
C PRO A 416 10.45 -15.70 -11.47
N ALA A 417 9.24 -16.09 -11.89
CA ALA A 417 8.17 -15.15 -12.23
C ALA A 417 7.86 -14.13 -11.12
N ALA A 418 7.80 -14.59 -9.87
CA ALA A 418 7.62 -13.74 -8.68
C ALA A 418 8.73 -12.68 -8.50
N LEU A 419 9.99 -13.01 -8.83
CA LEU A 419 11.13 -12.08 -8.78
C LEU A 419 11.20 -11.14 -9.99
N ARG A 420 10.43 -11.41 -11.05
CA ARG A 420 10.24 -10.47 -12.17
C ARG A 420 9.11 -9.49 -11.86
N ALA A 421 8.00 -9.98 -11.32
CA ALA A 421 6.86 -9.16 -10.94
C ALA A 421 7.13 -8.23 -9.74
N SER A 422 8.16 -8.51 -8.92
CA SER A 422 8.61 -7.58 -7.86
C SER A 422 9.32 -6.31 -8.37
N GLY A 423 9.52 -6.16 -9.69
CA GLY A 423 10.12 -4.98 -10.32
C GLY A 423 11.63 -4.82 -10.11
N PRO A 424 12.46 -5.83 -10.46
CA PRO A 424 13.92 -5.73 -10.36
C PRO A 424 14.48 -4.68 -11.34
N PHE A 425 15.62 -4.07 -11.01
CA PHE A 425 16.20 -3.01 -11.84
C PHE A 425 17.74 -2.98 -11.84
N THR A 426 18.33 -2.45 -12.92
CA THR A 426 19.79 -2.29 -13.05
C THR A 426 20.33 -1.16 -12.18
N LYS A 427 21.41 -1.42 -11.44
CA LYS A 427 22.15 -0.46 -10.61
C LYS A 427 23.64 -0.60 -10.87
N THR A 428 24.43 0.47 -10.81
CA THR A 428 25.89 0.35 -10.97
C THR A 428 26.56 -0.12 -9.67
N VAL A 429 27.62 -0.92 -9.78
CA VAL A 429 28.46 -1.31 -8.64
C VAL A 429 29.01 -0.08 -7.92
N LYS A 430 29.37 0.99 -8.64
CA LYS A 430 29.74 2.28 -8.04
C LYS A 430 28.68 2.80 -7.05
N ALA A 431 27.39 2.74 -7.41
CA ALA A 431 26.31 3.21 -6.54
C ALA A 431 26.11 2.31 -5.31
N ILE A 432 26.29 1.00 -5.45
CA ILE A 432 26.26 0.04 -4.34
C ILE A 432 27.40 0.32 -3.35
N GLN A 433 28.62 0.48 -3.85
CA GLN A 433 29.79 0.83 -3.03
C GLN A 433 29.62 2.19 -2.33
N SER A 434 29.00 3.18 -2.98
CA SER A 434 28.67 4.45 -2.32
C SER A 434 27.64 4.29 -1.20
N GLU A 435 26.62 3.42 -1.33
CA GLU A 435 25.67 3.15 -0.24
C GLU A 435 26.33 2.42 0.94
N ILE A 436 27.21 1.43 0.67
CA ILE A 436 27.97 0.69 1.70
C ILE A 436 28.86 1.66 2.49
N ASN A 437 29.65 2.48 1.80
CA ASN A 437 30.58 3.42 2.43
C ASN A 437 29.84 4.53 3.20
N ALA A 438 28.73 5.04 2.67
CA ALA A 438 27.90 6.02 3.37
C ALA A 438 27.31 5.45 4.68
N ARG A 439 26.93 4.16 4.67
CA ARG A 439 26.50 3.45 5.88
C ARG A 439 27.64 3.32 6.89
N GLN A 440 28.85 2.94 6.47
CA GLN A 440 30.02 2.87 7.38
C GLN A 440 30.30 4.21 8.07
N LEU A 441 30.32 5.31 7.30
CA LEU A 441 30.51 6.66 7.84
C LEU A 441 29.43 7.01 8.88
N SER A 442 28.16 6.68 8.60
CA SER A 442 27.07 6.94 9.57
C SER A 442 27.18 6.15 10.88
N LEU A 443 27.79 4.94 10.83
CA LEU A 443 28.06 4.15 12.04
C LEU A 443 29.22 4.72 12.85
N GLN A 444 30.26 5.25 12.19
CA GLN A 444 31.40 5.90 12.86
C GLN A 444 30.99 7.22 13.51
N SER A 445 30.17 8.06 12.85
CA SER A 445 29.64 9.28 13.45
C SER A 445 28.73 9.00 14.65
N GLY A 446 27.88 7.98 14.56
CA GLY A 446 26.98 7.56 15.65
C GLY A 446 27.65 6.88 16.85
N GLN A 447 28.97 6.92 16.95
CA GLN A 447 29.76 6.46 18.11
C GLN A 447 30.57 7.60 18.78
N GLN A 448 30.35 8.87 18.38
CA GLN A 448 31.05 10.04 18.92
C GLN A 448 30.14 11.00 19.73
N ASP A 449 28.84 10.71 19.81
CA ASP A 449 27.83 11.33 20.69
C ASP A 449 27.43 10.36 21.82
#